data_AF-A0A533ZSM3-F1
#
_entry.id   AF-A0A533ZSM3-F1
#
_cell.length_a   1.000
_cell.length_b   1.000
_cell.length_c   1.000
_cell.angle_alpha   90.00
_cell.angle_beta   90.00
_cell.angle_gamma   90.00
#
_symmetry.space_group_name_H-M   'P 1'
#
loop_
_entity.id
_entity.type
_entity.pdbx_description
1 polymer ?
#
loop_
_entity_poly.entity_id
_entity_poly.type
_entity_poly.pdbx_seq_one_letter_code
_entity_poly.pdbx_strand_id
1 'polypeptide(L)'
;MGNIFSKDIGGIIGLNIENIDFIQGATNTPNSISFNTDKSINTVFHGHSNRFKYDFYGIHKGTEDRLTFVGNPQKKILADFIDCRINSSTWGKKYQTDFYPDLSKLLVIPQGIAHTFDGLEDIYTINTFRNFLPDPNEWIQGIDEWKLSSDTINLSRSFLDSEIPKLKCNVLEASDVFYKITSSSFEANLDGIILEYPFTIRFNFDDNTTKLVKFKKKQSETAITPKFLEIENFKGIGWRRRIIITSGVDTDSGYTVFTGPNSVRFFNHGEKCEIIESGEENISLSKWVTFFGDKSKNIKVAVKTTNGWQTIFVNPNPSIDLVIPPDTEYRIENFQECFIVIKSV
;
A
#
# COMPACT_ATOMS: atom_id res chain seq x y z
N MET A 1 17.94 15.37 -15.23
CA MET A 1 19.18 14.92 -14.58
C MET A 1 19.39 15.75 -13.33
N GLY A 2 18.94 15.25 -12.17
CA GLY A 2 19.27 15.80 -10.86
C GLY A 2 19.91 14.67 -10.06
N ASN A 3 21.13 14.86 -9.59
CA ASN A 3 21.83 13.89 -8.74
C ASN A 3 21.08 13.79 -7.40
N ILE A 4 20.36 12.69 -7.19
CA ILE A 4 19.80 12.34 -5.88
C ILE A 4 20.94 11.75 -5.06
N PHE A 5 21.63 12.58 -4.29
CA PHE A 5 22.43 12.08 -3.18
C PHE A 5 21.44 11.65 -2.09
N SER A 6 20.87 10.45 -2.19
CA SER A 6 20.20 9.85 -1.03
C SER A 6 21.31 9.52 -0.03
N LYS A 7 21.21 10.09 1.18
CA LYS A 7 22.16 9.81 2.25
C LYS A 7 21.57 8.70 3.10
N ASP A 8 22.36 7.68 3.36
CA ASP A 8 22.02 6.62 4.31
C ASP A 8 21.60 7.24 5.67
N ILE A 9 20.38 6.94 6.11
CA ILE A 9 19.84 7.40 7.40
C ILE A 9 20.17 6.38 8.49
N GLY A 10 20.40 6.86 9.71
CA GLY A 10 20.85 6.01 10.81
C GLY A 10 22.21 5.35 10.59
N GLY A 11 22.89 5.69 9.49
CA GLY A 11 24.08 5.01 8.99
C GLY A 11 23.88 3.52 8.73
N ILE A 12 22.70 3.09 8.31
CA ILE A 12 22.43 1.78 7.73
C ILE A 12 22.49 1.92 6.20
N ILE A 13 23.34 1.14 5.53
CA ILE A 13 23.60 1.33 4.09
C ILE A 13 22.34 1.08 3.25
N GLY A 14 21.98 2.04 2.40
CA GLY A 14 20.84 1.98 1.49
C GLY A 14 19.50 2.36 2.13
N LEU A 15 19.37 2.36 3.46
CA LEU A 15 18.17 2.89 4.13
C LEU A 15 18.16 4.40 3.93
N ASN A 16 17.18 4.96 3.23
CA ASN A 16 17.20 6.38 2.89
C ASN A 16 15.79 6.97 2.68
N ILE A 17 15.76 8.29 2.49
CA ILE A 17 14.56 9.03 2.10
C ILE A 17 14.82 9.69 0.75
N GLU A 18 13.94 9.44 -0.21
CA GLU A 18 13.94 10.10 -1.51
C GLU A 18 12.82 11.15 -1.58
N ASN A 19 12.98 12.13 -2.47
CA ASN A 19 11.88 13.04 -2.82
C ASN A 19 11.07 12.43 -3.97
N ILE A 20 9.75 12.60 -3.92
CA ILE A 20 8.82 12.21 -4.98
C ILE A 20 8.28 13.47 -5.64
N ASP A 21 8.12 13.45 -6.96
CA ASP A 21 7.41 14.49 -7.67
C ASP A 21 5.93 14.49 -7.28
N PHE A 22 5.41 15.65 -6.89
CA PHE A 22 4.03 15.85 -6.47
C PHE A 22 3.39 17.01 -7.20
N ILE A 23 2.06 16.99 -7.24
CA ILE A 23 1.22 18.09 -7.72
C ILE A 23 0.81 18.91 -6.50
N GLN A 24 1.09 20.21 -6.55
CA GLN A 24 0.72 21.14 -5.50
C GLN A 24 -0.79 21.39 -5.47
N GLY A 25 -1.34 21.51 -4.26
CA GLY A 25 -2.70 21.98 -4.02
C GLY A 25 -2.79 23.50 -4.01
N ALA A 26 -3.98 24.00 -3.68
CA ALA A 26 -4.24 25.45 -3.58
C ALA A 26 -3.40 26.14 -2.50
N THR A 27 -2.90 25.40 -1.50
CA THR A 27 -2.13 25.90 -0.36
C THR A 27 -0.61 25.74 -0.52
N ASN A 28 -0.13 25.41 -1.73
CA ASN A 28 1.28 25.08 -2.03
C ASN A 28 1.84 23.87 -1.27
N THR A 29 0.98 23.07 -0.61
CA THR A 29 1.35 21.79 -0.02
C THR A 29 1.22 20.66 -1.05
N PRO A 30 1.94 19.53 -0.87
CA PRO A 30 1.74 18.34 -1.69
C PRO A 30 0.30 17.84 -1.59
N ASN A 31 -0.46 17.96 -2.70
CA ASN A 31 -1.86 17.53 -2.76
C ASN A 31 -1.98 16.13 -3.38
N SER A 32 -1.23 15.82 -4.44
CA SER A 32 -1.27 14.48 -5.02
C SER A 32 0.05 14.01 -5.60
N ILE A 33 0.20 12.69 -5.69
CA ILE A 33 1.29 12.02 -6.42
C ILE A 33 0.70 11.07 -7.44
N SER A 34 1.37 10.94 -8.58
CA SER A 34 0.91 10.10 -9.69
C SER A 34 1.97 9.10 -10.11
N PHE A 35 1.54 7.89 -10.39
CA PHE A 35 2.39 6.84 -10.92
C PHE A 35 1.83 6.35 -12.26
N ASN A 36 2.67 6.42 -13.29
CA ASN A 36 2.42 5.80 -14.57
C ASN A 36 3.32 4.57 -14.65
N THR A 37 2.78 3.41 -14.29
CA THR A 37 3.59 2.20 -14.15
C THR A 37 2.82 0.93 -14.50
N ASP A 38 3.56 -0.06 -14.97
CA ASP A 38 3.09 -1.44 -15.15
C ASP A 38 3.21 -2.25 -13.84
N LYS A 39 3.84 -1.69 -12.81
CA LYS A 39 4.04 -2.31 -11.51
C LYS A 39 2.79 -2.17 -10.66
N SER A 40 2.51 -3.19 -9.87
CA SER A 40 1.44 -3.11 -8.87
C SER A 40 1.81 -2.12 -7.76
N ILE A 41 0.85 -1.32 -7.32
CA ILE A 41 1.00 -0.43 -6.17
C ILE A 41 0.05 -0.89 -5.08
N ASN A 42 0.52 -0.98 -3.85
CA ASN A 42 -0.33 -1.35 -2.71
C ASN A 42 -0.70 -0.11 -1.91
N THR A 43 -1.95 -0.03 -1.46
CA THR A 43 -2.35 0.88 -0.39
C THR A 43 -2.70 0.05 0.82
N VAL A 44 -1.98 0.28 1.92
CA VAL A 44 -2.23 -0.32 3.22
C VAL A 44 -2.97 0.70 4.09
N PHE A 45 -4.01 0.24 4.78
CA PHE A 45 -4.78 1.00 5.76
C PHE A 45 -4.71 0.27 7.10
N HIS A 46 -4.42 0.99 8.18
CA HIS A 46 -4.06 0.38 9.47
C HIS A 46 -5.18 0.47 10.52
N GLY A 47 -6.36 0.95 10.12
CA GLY A 47 -7.53 1.13 10.98
C GLY A 47 -7.44 2.31 11.93
N HIS A 48 -8.43 2.39 12.82
CA HIS A 48 -8.65 3.53 13.74
C HIS A 48 -8.29 3.20 15.19
N SER A 49 -7.74 2.01 15.45
CA SER A 49 -7.47 1.55 16.81
C SER A 49 -6.35 2.36 17.44
N ASN A 50 -6.65 3.02 18.56
CA ASN A 50 -5.68 3.81 19.30
C ASN A 50 -4.49 2.93 19.73
N ARG A 51 -3.26 3.38 19.41
CA ARG A 51 -1.98 2.72 19.73
C ARG A 51 -1.70 1.49 18.88
N PHE A 52 -1.79 1.64 17.56
CA PHE A 52 -1.38 0.59 16.65
C PHE A 52 0.10 0.22 16.87
N LYS A 53 0.38 -1.09 17.02
CA LYS A 53 1.70 -1.64 17.27
C LYS A 53 1.83 -3.03 16.67
N TYR A 54 2.95 -3.29 16.00
CA TYR A 54 3.30 -4.64 15.59
C TYR A 54 4.15 -5.34 16.67
N ASP A 55 3.93 -6.66 16.80
CA ASP A 55 4.70 -7.53 17.69
C ASP A 55 6.04 -7.98 17.08
N PHE A 56 6.19 -7.82 15.77
CA PHE A 56 7.33 -8.30 14.99
C PHE A 56 7.93 -7.18 14.13
N TYR A 57 9.21 -7.33 13.83
CA TYR A 57 9.82 -6.75 12.65
C TYR A 57 9.48 -7.62 11.44
N GLY A 58 9.11 -6.98 10.34
CA GLY A 58 9.10 -7.60 9.02
C GLY A 58 10.49 -7.49 8.39
N ILE A 59 10.95 -8.55 7.74
CA ILE A 59 12.16 -8.54 6.93
C ILE A 59 11.84 -9.15 5.57
N HIS A 60 12.12 -8.42 4.50
CA HIS A 60 11.92 -8.91 3.13
C HIS A 60 13.25 -9.43 2.56
N LYS A 61 13.27 -10.65 1.99
CA LYS A 61 14.49 -11.21 1.38
C LYS A 61 14.71 -10.70 -0.04
N GLY A 62 13.63 -10.47 -0.77
CA GLY A 62 13.61 -10.07 -2.16
C GLY A 62 12.82 -8.80 -2.45
N THR A 63 12.09 -8.23 -1.49
CA THR A 63 11.38 -6.97 -1.69
C THR A 63 12.14 -5.80 -1.06
N GLU A 64 12.38 -4.74 -1.83
CA GLU A 64 12.68 -3.40 -1.31
C GLU A 64 11.36 -2.66 -1.13
N ASP A 65 11.07 -2.26 0.11
CA ASP A 65 9.89 -1.45 0.41
C ASP A 65 10.15 0.00 0.06
N ARG A 66 9.16 0.61 -0.61
CA ARG A 66 9.20 2.00 -1.05
C ARG A 66 7.91 2.66 -0.59
N LEU A 67 7.96 3.21 0.62
CA LEU A 67 6.80 3.59 1.41
C LEU A 67 6.60 5.10 1.43
N THR A 68 5.39 5.55 1.12
CA THR A 68 4.93 6.92 1.37
C THR A 68 3.80 6.89 2.39
N PHE A 69 3.97 7.63 3.47
CA PHE A 69 2.97 7.76 4.54
C PHE A 69 2.04 8.92 4.24
N VAL A 70 0.74 8.66 4.29
CA VAL A 70 -0.33 9.63 3.99
C VAL A 70 -1.30 9.69 5.16
N GLY A 71 -1.64 10.90 5.59
CA GLY A 71 -2.43 11.15 6.79
C GLY A 71 -1.98 12.45 7.45
N ASN A 72 -2.51 12.74 8.65
CA ASN A 72 -2.21 14.00 9.34
C ASN A 72 -0.69 14.22 9.49
N PRO A 73 -0.11 15.32 8.96
CA PRO A 73 1.34 15.56 8.98
C PRO A 73 1.90 15.80 10.39
N GLN A 74 1.04 16.02 11.39
CA GLN A 74 1.46 16.13 12.80
C GLN A 74 1.47 14.78 13.52
N LYS A 75 0.94 13.72 12.89
CA LYS A 75 0.91 12.39 13.48
C LYS A 75 2.30 11.77 13.40
N LYS A 76 2.82 11.38 14.56
CA LYS A 76 4.13 10.77 14.71
C LYS A 76 4.03 9.26 14.49
N ILE A 77 4.90 8.75 13.62
CA ILE A 77 5.11 7.33 13.35
C ILE A 77 6.49 6.98 13.91
N LEU A 78 6.57 6.04 14.86
CA LEU A 78 7.85 5.57 15.36
C LEU A 78 8.33 4.42 14.46
N ALA A 79 9.51 4.55 13.87
CA ALA A 79 10.08 3.53 13.01
C ALA A 79 11.37 2.96 13.62
N ASP A 80 11.45 1.63 13.65
CA ASP A 80 12.62 0.88 14.09
C ASP A 80 13.20 0.10 12.92
N PHE A 81 14.52 0.15 12.74
CA PHE A 81 15.26 -0.54 11.67
C PHE A 81 16.46 -1.31 12.20
N ILE A 82 16.75 -2.47 11.60
CA ILE A 82 17.93 -3.28 11.90
C ILE A 82 18.49 -3.86 10.60
N ASP A 83 19.78 -3.68 10.35
CA ASP A 83 20.43 -4.31 9.20
C ASP A 83 20.72 -5.80 9.47
N CYS A 84 20.05 -6.70 8.77
CA CYS A 84 20.23 -8.15 8.91
C CYS A 84 21.03 -8.78 7.75
N ARG A 85 21.61 -7.98 6.85
CA ARG A 85 22.31 -8.49 5.66
C ARG A 85 23.70 -9.01 6.04
N ILE A 86 23.98 -10.28 5.76
CA ILE A 86 25.25 -10.93 6.14
C ILE A 86 26.49 -10.25 5.54
N ASN A 87 26.35 -9.68 4.34
CA ASN A 87 27.44 -9.04 3.61
C ASN A 87 27.49 -7.52 3.80
N SER A 88 26.66 -6.95 4.68
CA SER A 88 26.66 -5.51 4.95
C SER A 88 27.72 -5.14 5.97
N SER A 89 28.49 -4.08 5.71
CA SER A 89 29.41 -3.50 6.70
C SER A 89 28.67 -2.83 7.86
N THR A 90 27.35 -2.65 7.75
CA THR A 90 26.48 -2.15 8.82
C THR A 90 25.61 -3.25 9.45
N TRP A 91 25.92 -4.54 9.25
CA TRP A 91 25.19 -5.64 9.86
C TRP A 91 25.04 -5.47 11.38
N GLY A 92 23.84 -5.76 11.90
CA GLY A 92 23.49 -5.66 13.31
C GLY A 92 23.21 -4.23 13.78
N LYS A 93 23.48 -3.22 12.95
CA LYS A 93 23.21 -1.83 13.32
C LYS A 93 21.71 -1.58 13.43
N LYS A 94 21.34 -0.91 14.52
CA LYS A 94 19.96 -0.51 14.81
C LYS A 94 19.80 0.99 14.65
N TYR A 95 18.63 1.40 14.18
CA TYR A 95 18.26 2.80 14.07
C TYR A 95 16.79 2.97 14.41
N GLN A 96 16.47 3.95 15.25
CA GLN A 96 15.11 4.32 15.61
C GLN A 96 14.94 5.81 15.32
N THR A 97 13.83 6.18 14.68
CA THR A 97 13.52 7.58 14.39
C THR A 97 12.02 7.80 14.27
N ASP A 98 11.63 9.06 14.40
CA ASP A 98 10.28 9.50 14.12
C ASP A 98 10.14 9.84 12.64
N PHE A 99 9.00 9.44 12.06
CA PHE A 99 8.51 9.88 10.77
C PHE A 99 7.18 10.60 10.93
N TYR A 100 6.87 11.40 9.93
CA TYR A 100 5.61 12.12 9.80
C TYR A 100 5.08 11.89 8.38
N PRO A 101 3.76 11.75 8.19
CA PRO A 101 3.17 11.71 6.87
C PRO A 101 3.60 12.90 6.02
N ASP A 102 4.12 12.62 4.84
CA ASP A 102 4.57 13.60 3.86
C ASP A 102 4.52 12.96 2.48
N LEU A 103 3.58 13.41 1.65
CA LEU A 103 3.35 12.85 0.32
C LEU A 103 4.54 13.11 -0.63
N SER A 104 5.43 14.06 -0.30
CA SER A 104 6.64 14.35 -1.07
C SER A 104 7.83 13.45 -0.74
N LYS A 105 7.70 12.56 0.24
CA LYS A 105 8.78 11.71 0.74
C LYS A 105 8.52 10.23 0.50
N LEU A 106 9.57 9.53 0.10
CA LEU A 106 9.61 8.09 -0.04
C LEU A 106 10.63 7.52 0.94
N LEU A 107 10.20 6.69 1.88
CA LEU A 107 11.09 5.87 2.68
C LEU A 107 11.48 4.63 1.87
N VAL A 108 12.78 4.44 1.63
CA VAL A 108 13.33 3.27 0.93
C VAL A 108 13.98 2.35 1.95
N ILE A 109 13.47 1.13 2.04
CA ILE A 109 13.96 0.08 2.94
C ILE A 109 14.45 -1.10 2.08
N PRO A 110 15.77 -1.20 1.86
CA PRO A 110 16.35 -2.35 1.17
C PRO A 110 15.95 -3.69 1.78
N GLN A 111 15.93 -4.71 0.93
CA GLN A 111 15.82 -6.10 1.33
C GLN A 111 16.87 -6.46 2.41
N GLY A 112 16.44 -7.24 3.40
CA GLY A 112 17.28 -7.65 4.53
C GLY A 112 17.37 -6.64 5.67
N ILE A 113 16.71 -5.48 5.58
CA ILE A 113 16.57 -4.58 6.72
C ILE A 113 15.26 -4.92 7.44
N ALA A 114 15.38 -5.39 8.67
CA ALA A 114 14.24 -5.60 9.54
C ALA A 114 13.63 -4.26 9.90
N HIS A 115 12.31 -4.12 9.79
CA HIS A 115 11.64 -2.87 10.12
C HIS A 115 10.29 -3.09 10.80
N THR A 116 9.88 -2.12 11.60
CA THR A 116 8.54 -2.06 12.19
C THR A 116 8.13 -0.62 12.45
N PHE A 117 6.83 -0.38 12.53
CA PHE A 117 6.24 0.94 12.67
C PHE A 117 5.15 0.92 13.74
N ASP A 118 5.19 1.89 14.65
CA ASP A 118 4.16 2.13 15.66
C ASP A 118 3.46 3.47 15.40
N GLY A 119 2.20 3.58 15.83
CA GLY A 119 1.40 4.81 15.66
C GLY A 119 0.82 4.99 14.24
N LEU A 120 0.57 3.89 13.55
CA LEU A 120 0.05 3.89 12.18
C LEU A 120 -1.48 4.03 12.08
N GLU A 121 -2.22 4.07 13.18
CA GLU A 121 -3.67 4.26 13.08
C GLU A 121 -4.00 5.57 12.32
N ASP A 122 -5.07 5.60 11.53
CA ASP A 122 -5.41 6.71 10.62
C ASP A 122 -4.31 7.12 9.61
N ILE A 123 -3.25 6.33 9.47
CA ILE A 123 -2.23 6.50 8.43
C ILE A 123 -2.52 5.51 7.31
N TYR A 124 -2.33 5.95 6.08
CA TYR A 124 -2.28 5.13 4.89
C TYR A 124 -0.84 5.01 4.42
N THR A 125 -0.47 3.83 3.91
CA THR A 125 0.86 3.61 3.34
C THR A 125 0.72 3.23 1.87
N ILE A 126 1.30 4.02 0.99
CA ILE A 126 1.46 3.69 -0.42
C ILE A 126 2.78 2.93 -0.56
N ASN A 127 2.74 1.70 -1.06
CA ASN A 127 3.93 0.89 -1.30
C ASN A 127 4.11 0.65 -2.81
N THR A 128 5.22 1.17 -3.34
CA THR A 128 5.62 1.07 -4.77
C THR A 128 6.81 0.12 -4.97
N PHE A 129 6.94 -0.85 -4.08
CA PHE A 129 8.01 -1.82 -3.92
C PHE A 129 8.78 -2.23 -5.20
N ARG A 130 10.05 -2.58 -5.01
CA ARG A 130 10.87 -3.25 -6.03
C ARG A 130 11.17 -4.67 -5.62
N ASN A 131 11.02 -5.60 -6.55
CA ASN A 131 11.39 -6.99 -6.38
C ASN A 131 12.81 -7.24 -6.90
N PHE A 132 13.54 -8.06 -6.15
CA PHE A 132 14.84 -8.61 -6.45
C PHE A 132 14.73 -10.13 -6.41
N LEU A 133 15.25 -10.78 -7.44
CA LEU A 133 15.19 -12.20 -7.67
C LEU A 133 16.49 -12.87 -7.20
N PRO A 134 16.42 -14.13 -6.76
CA PRO A 134 17.60 -14.93 -6.45
C PRO A 134 18.44 -15.18 -7.70
N ASP A 135 19.66 -15.67 -7.52
CA ASP A 135 20.47 -16.16 -8.64
C ASP A 135 19.69 -17.25 -9.40
N PRO A 136 19.54 -17.16 -10.75
CA PRO A 136 18.72 -18.10 -11.49
C PRO A 136 19.21 -19.55 -11.38
N ASN A 137 20.52 -19.79 -11.30
CA ASN A 137 21.06 -21.13 -11.18
C ASN A 137 20.76 -21.71 -9.79
N GLU A 138 20.97 -20.91 -8.74
CA GLU A 138 20.63 -21.32 -7.37
C GLU A 138 19.11 -21.58 -7.23
N TRP A 139 18.28 -20.74 -7.85
CA TRP A 139 16.82 -20.85 -7.77
C TRP A 139 16.27 -22.07 -8.52
N ILE A 140 16.73 -22.31 -9.76
CA ILE A 140 16.31 -23.47 -10.57
C ILE A 140 16.73 -24.78 -9.92
N GLN A 141 17.89 -24.82 -9.26
CA GLN A 141 18.40 -25.98 -8.54
C GLN A 141 17.73 -26.19 -7.17
N GLY A 142 16.88 -25.26 -6.73
CA GLY A 142 16.23 -25.32 -5.42
C GLY A 142 17.18 -25.05 -4.24
N ILE A 143 18.36 -24.49 -4.50
CA ILE A 143 19.30 -24.05 -3.45
C ILE A 143 18.72 -22.83 -2.72
N ASP A 144 18.08 -21.93 -3.47
CA ASP A 144 17.29 -20.86 -2.90
C ASP A 144 15.80 -21.18 -3.02
N GLU A 145 15.09 -21.33 -1.89
CA GLU A 145 13.66 -21.63 -1.86
C GLU A 145 12.76 -20.38 -1.88
N TRP A 146 13.32 -19.21 -2.23
CA TRP A 146 12.57 -17.96 -2.24
C TRP A 146 11.30 -18.05 -3.10
N LYS A 147 10.20 -17.53 -2.54
CA LYS A 147 8.90 -17.41 -3.20
C LYS A 147 8.34 -16.04 -2.88
N LEU A 148 7.85 -15.33 -3.90
CA LEU A 148 7.23 -14.01 -3.74
C LEU A 148 6.09 -14.01 -2.70
N SER A 149 5.28 -15.07 -2.64
CA SER A 149 4.17 -15.20 -1.69
C SER A 149 4.59 -15.44 -0.23
N SER A 150 5.89 -15.62 0.02
CA SER A 150 6.48 -15.90 1.33
C SER A 150 7.81 -15.16 1.51
N ASP A 151 7.89 -13.93 1.02
CA ASP A 151 9.11 -13.11 1.08
C ASP A 151 9.39 -12.49 2.47
N THR A 152 8.40 -12.51 3.37
CA THR A 152 8.53 -11.92 4.71
C THR A 152 9.03 -12.93 5.73
N ILE A 153 10.08 -12.54 6.46
CA ILE A 153 10.57 -13.19 7.67
C ILE A 153 10.16 -12.32 8.86
N ASN A 154 9.61 -12.93 9.91
CA ASN A 154 9.23 -12.22 11.13
C ASN A 154 10.28 -12.40 12.21
N LEU A 155 10.82 -11.30 12.72
CA LEU A 155 11.71 -11.27 13.88
C LEU A 155 10.93 -10.69 15.07
N SER A 156 10.88 -11.41 16.20
CA SER A 156 10.21 -10.92 17.41
C SER A 156 10.81 -9.59 17.84
N ARG A 157 10.01 -8.64 18.35
CA ARG A 157 10.58 -7.40 18.95
C ARG A 157 11.33 -7.64 20.26
N SER A 158 11.12 -8.78 20.91
CA SER A 158 11.78 -9.18 22.15
C SER A 158 13.06 -9.99 21.95
N PHE A 159 13.67 -9.93 20.75
CA PHE A 159 14.86 -10.70 20.40
C PHE A 159 16.12 -10.20 21.12
N LEU A 160 17.08 -11.09 21.34
CA LEU A 160 18.44 -10.80 21.79
C LEU A 160 19.33 -10.45 20.60
N ASP A 161 20.37 -9.64 20.80
CA ASP A 161 21.27 -9.24 19.69
C ASP A 161 21.94 -10.42 18.98
N SER A 162 22.19 -11.51 19.70
CA SER A 162 22.70 -12.76 19.12
C SER A 162 21.72 -13.46 18.16
N GLU A 163 20.44 -13.09 18.21
CA GLU A 163 19.36 -13.63 17.36
C GLU A 163 19.14 -12.79 16.09
N ILE A 164 19.89 -11.71 15.88
CA ILE A 164 19.82 -10.94 14.62
C ILE A 164 20.19 -11.87 13.46
N PRO A 165 19.29 -12.07 12.48
CA PRO A 165 19.56 -13.00 11.40
C PRO A 165 20.68 -12.48 10.50
N LYS A 166 21.39 -13.43 9.88
CA LYS A 166 22.40 -13.17 8.86
C LYS A 166 21.85 -13.60 7.51
N LEU A 167 21.20 -12.67 6.82
CA LEU A 167 20.45 -12.94 5.59
C LEU A 167 21.31 -12.70 4.34
N LYS A 168 21.36 -13.71 3.47
CA LYS A 168 21.72 -13.54 2.06
C LYS A 168 20.45 -13.10 1.33
N CYS A 169 20.41 -11.86 0.89
CA CYS A 169 19.25 -11.29 0.20
C CYS A 169 19.39 -11.44 -1.31
N ASN A 170 18.25 -11.38 -2.00
CA ASN A 170 18.23 -11.35 -3.46
C ASN A 170 18.80 -10.02 -3.96
N VAL A 171 19.51 -10.03 -5.09
CA VAL A 171 20.22 -8.84 -5.60
C VAL A 171 19.94 -8.53 -7.07
N LEU A 172 19.26 -9.42 -7.79
CA LEU A 172 18.97 -9.22 -9.21
C LEU A 172 17.63 -8.50 -9.36
N GLU A 173 17.64 -7.23 -9.74
CA GLU A 173 16.39 -6.48 -9.92
C GLU A 173 15.46 -7.17 -10.93
N ALA A 174 14.20 -7.33 -10.55
CA ALA A 174 13.19 -7.95 -11.40
C ALA A 174 12.90 -7.07 -12.62
N SER A 175 12.80 -7.70 -13.79
CA SER A 175 12.44 -7.00 -15.03
C SER A 175 10.96 -6.65 -15.10
N ASP A 176 10.58 -5.74 -15.98
CA ASP A 176 9.16 -5.40 -16.25
C ASP A 176 8.32 -6.62 -16.65
N VAL A 177 8.92 -7.61 -17.29
CA VAL A 177 8.25 -8.87 -17.64
C VAL A 177 7.80 -9.62 -16.37
N PHE A 178 8.61 -9.62 -15.31
CA PHE A 178 8.23 -10.24 -14.04
C PHE A 178 7.01 -9.53 -13.42
N TYR A 179 6.98 -8.20 -13.43
CA TYR A 179 5.84 -7.43 -12.92
C TYR A 179 4.57 -7.66 -13.74
N LYS A 180 4.68 -7.78 -15.06
CA LYS A 180 3.55 -8.11 -15.93
C LYS A 180 2.97 -9.48 -15.59
N ILE A 181 3.82 -10.51 -15.50
CA ILE A 181 3.38 -11.88 -15.18
C ILE A 181 2.74 -11.95 -13.79
N THR A 182 3.36 -11.32 -12.79
CA THR A 182 2.83 -11.34 -11.41
C THR A 182 1.53 -10.54 -11.28
N SER A 183 1.40 -9.40 -11.96
CA SER A 183 0.16 -8.62 -11.99
C SER A 183 -0.97 -9.39 -12.67
N SER A 184 -0.71 -10.00 -13.85
CA SER A 184 -1.71 -10.84 -14.53
C SER A 184 -2.11 -12.06 -13.70
N SER A 185 -1.15 -12.70 -13.02
CA SER A 185 -1.42 -13.82 -12.10
C SER A 185 -2.27 -13.37 -10.91
N PHE A 186 -1.97 -12.20 -10.33
CA PHE A 186 -2.79 -11.64 -9.27
C PHE A 186 -4.21 -11.40 -9.76
N GLU A 187 -4.40 -10.70 -10.88
CA GLU A 187 -5.70 -10.42 -11.50
C GLU A 187 -6.50 -11.68 -11.84
N ALA A 188 -5.86 -12.73 -12.36
CA ALA A 188 -6.53 -13.98 -12.68
C ALA A 188 -7.03 -14.74 -11.43
N ASN A 189 -6.35 -14.56 -10.29
CA ASN A 189 -6.68 -15.22 -9.03
C ASN A 189 -7.52 -14.35 -8.08
N LEU A 190 -7.75 -13.08 -8.44
CA LEU A 190 -8.47 -12.09 -7.64
C LEU A 190 -9.88 -12.57 -7.23
N ASP A 191 -10.66 -13.13 -8.17
CA ASP A 191 -12.04 -13.59 -7.91
C ASP A 191 -12.10 -14.74 -6.87
N GLY A 192 -10.98 -15.41 -6.59
CA GLY A 192 -10.86 -16.47 -5.58
C GLY A 192 -10.40 -16.00 -4.19
N ILE A 193 -9.95 -14.75 -4.04
CA ILE A 193 -9.45 -14.21 -2.76
C ILE A 193 -10.64 -13.70 -1.95
N ILE A 194 -11.25 -14.62 -1.20
CA ILE A 194 -12.24 -14.36 -0.15
C ILE A 194 -11.58 -14.75 1.18
N LEU A 195 -10.41 -14.17 1.51
CA LEU A 195 -9.62 -14.55 2.68
C LEU A 195 -9.26 -13.30 3.49
N GLU A 196 -9.51 -13.35 4.80
CA GLU A 196 -8.85 -12.43 5.74
C GLU A 196 -7.34 -12.67 5.69
N TYR A 197 -6.55 -11.60 5.87
CA TYR A 197 -5.11 -11.70 6.02
C TYR A 197 -4.83 -12.71 7.14
N PRO A 198 -3.93 -13.66 6.89
CA PRO A 198 -3.67 -14.68 7.86
C PRO A 198 -3.00 -14.10 9.10
N PHE A 199 -3.65 -14.18 10.26
CA PHE A 199 -2.94 -13.95 11.51
C PHE A 199 -2.10 -15.20 11.83
N THR A 200 -0.91 -14.95 12.36
CA THR A 200 0.04 -16.02 12.68
C THR A 200 0.24 -16.04 14.19
N ILE A 201 -0.08 -17.17 14.82
CA ILE A 201 0.13 -17.36 16.26
C ILE A 201 1.32 -18.30 16.44
N ARG A 202 2.19 -17.97 17.39
CA ARG A 202 3.26 -18.86 17.84
C ARG A 202 2.68 -19.86 18.83
N PHE A 203 2.75 -21.15 18.51
CA PHE A 203 2.45 -22.23 19.42
C PHE A 203 3.73 -22.85 19.93
N ASN A 204 3.81 -22.99 21.26
CA ASN A 204 4.78 -23.85 21.91
C ASN A 204 4.09 -25.21 22.09
N PHE A 205 4.71 -26.27 21.60
CA PHE A 205 4.22 -27.63 21.72
C PHE A 205 4.88 -28.32 22.92
N ASP A 206 4.25 -29.38 23.44
CA ASP A 206 4.73 -30.12 24.61
C ASP A 206 6.11 -30.78 24.40
N ASP A 207 6.52 -30.94 23.14
CA ASP A 207 7.85 -31.42 22.75
C ASP A 207 8.94 -30.32 22.77
N ASN A 208 8.62 -29.15 23.34
CA ASN A 208 9.43 -27.92 23.34
C ASN A 208 9.71 -27.34 21.94
N THR A 209 9.06 -27.85 20.89
CA THR A 209 9.14 -27.20 19.58
C THR A 209 8.24 -25.98 19.55
N THR A 210 8.64 -25.00 18.76
CA THR A 210 7.85 -23.79 18.51
C THR A 210 7.48 -23.76 17.04
N LYS A 211 6.19 -23.62 16.70
CA LYS A 211 5.75 -23.38 15.32
C LYS A 211 4.90 -22.13 15.20
N LEU A 212 5.11 -21.40 14.10
CA LEU A 212 4.21 -20.35 13.66
C LEU A 212 3.07 -21.00 12.88
N VAL A 213 1.85 -20.91 13.42
CA VAL A 213 0.64 -21.42 12.78
C VAL A 213 -0.12 -20.26 12.15
N LYS A 214 -0.37 -20.39 10.86
CA LYS A 214 -1.00 -19.38 10.00
C LYS A 214 -2.49 -19.70 9.85
N PHE A 215 -3.36 -18.91 10.46
CA PHE A 215 -4.82 -19.07 10.33
C PHE A 215 -5.33 -18.23 9.18
N LYS A 216 -6.24 -18.76 8.36
CA LYS A 216 -6.93 -18.02 7.30
C LYS A 216 -8.41 -18.21 7.49
N LYS A 217 -9.18 -17.13 7.51
CA LYS A 217 -10.64 -17.19 7.52
C LYS A 217 -11.16 -16.91 6.11
N LYS A 218 -11.94 -17.84 5.56
CA LYS A 218 -12.70 -17.60 4.32
C LYS A 218 -13.84 -16.64 4.66
N GLN A 219 -13.88 -15.46 4.05
CA GLN A 219 -15.05 -14.57 4.17
C GLN A 219 -16.28 -15.28 3.54
N SER A 220 -17.49 -14.95 3.99
CA SER A 220 -18.69 -15.59 3.45
C SER A 220 -18.96 -15.13 2.02
N GLU A 221 -19.41 -16.05 1.16
CA GLU A 221 -19.82 -15.79 -0.23
C GLU A 221 -21.01 -14.80 -0.33
N THR A 222 -21.64 -14.45 0.79
CA THR A 222 -22.75 -13.49 0.87
C THR A 222 -22.34 -12.02 0.87
N ALA A 223 -21.04 -11.70 0.97
CA ALA A 223 -20.52 -10.32 0.88
C ALA A 223 -20.09 -9.92 -0.55
N ILE A 224 -20.58 -10.62 -1.57
CA ILE A 224 -20.24 -10.33 -2.97
C ILE A 224 -21.00 -9.08 -3.41
N THR A 225 -20.34 -7.93 -3.30
CA THR A 225 -20.72 -6.73 -4.06
C THR A 225 -20.75 -7.10 -5.55
N PRO A 226 -21.75 -6.63 -6.34
CA PRO A 226 -21.81 -6.88 -7.77
C PRO A 226 -20.49 -6.49 -8.46
N LYS A 227 -20.11 -7.22 -9.53
CA LYS A 227 -18.96 -6.83 -10.37
C LYS A 227 -19.10 -5.37 -10.85
N PHE A 228 -20.33 -4.94 -11.09
CA PHE A 228 -20.72 -3.54 -11.27
C PHE A 228 -22.20 -3.37 -10.88
N LEU A 229 -22.52 -2.28 -10.19
CA LEU A 229 -23.88 -1.87 -9.84
C LEU A 229 -24.08 -0.41 -10.24
N GLU A 230 -24.83 -0.17 -11.31
CA GLU A 230 -25.14 1.17 -11.80
C GLU A 230 -25.93 1.97 -10.75
N ILE A 231 -25.62 3.26 -10.60
CA ILE A 231 -26.36 4.16 -9.72
C ILE A 231 -27.61 4.61 -10.48
N GLU A 232 -28.77 4.52 -9.82
CA GLU A 232 -30.05 4.95 -10.39
C GLU A 232 -29.95 6.39 -10.92
N ASN A 233 -30.37 6.59 -12.18
CA ASN A 233 -30.34 7.86 -12.91
C ASN A 233 -28.95 8.35 -13.39
N PHE A 234 -27.87 7.58 -13.17
CA PHE A 234 -26.53 7.94 -13.66
C PHE A 234 -26.01 6.89 -14.65
N LYS A 235 -26.30 7.10 -15.94
CA LYS A 235 -25.95 6.15 -16.99
C LYS A 235 -24.45 5.84 -17.02
N GLY A 236 -24.09 4.58 -16.84
CA GLY A 236 -22.69 4.11 -16.89
C GLY A 236 -21.84 4.48 -15.68
N ILE A 237 -22.40 5.19 -14.69
CA ILE A 237 -21.74 5.46 -13.41
C ILE A 237 -22.24 4.45 -12.40
N GLY A 238 -21.34 3.81 -11.67
CA GLY A 238 -21.72 2.73 -10.77
C GLY A 238 -20.66 2.33 -9.78
N TRP A 239 -21.06 1.46 -8.86
CA TRP A 239 -20.19 0.84 -7.88
C TRP A 239 -19.56 -0.41 -8.46
N ARG A 240 -18.23 -0.49 -8.41
CA ARG A 240 -17.48 -1.69 -8.76
C ARG A 240 -16.82 -2.26 -7.52
N ARG A 241 -16.92 -3.58 -7.33
CA ARG A 241 -16.19 -4.26 -6.27
C ARG A 241 -14.67 -4.07 -6.45
N ARG A 242 -14.00 -3.70 -5.36
CA ARG A 242 -12.54 -3.76 -5.20
C ARG A 242 -12.18 -4.88 -4.24
N ILE A 243 -11.07 -5.54 -4.53
CA ILE A 243 -10.58 -6.59 -3.65
C ILE A 243 -9.68 -5.96 -2.61
N ILE A 244 -10.05 -6.20 -1.37
CA ILE A 244 -9.29 -5.84 -0.19
C ILE A 244 -8.95 -7.11 0.57
N ILE A 245 -7.76 -7.11 1.15
CA ILE A 245 -7.34 -8.16 2.07
C ILE A 245 -7.34 -7.52 3.44
N THR A 246 -8.36 -7.85 4.24
CA THR A 246 -8.55 -7.29 5.58
C THR A 246 -7.74 -8.07 6.61
N SER A 247 -7.03 -7.39 7.50
CA SER A 247 -6.45 -7.98 8.71
C SER A 247 -7.28 -7.60 9.95
N GLY A 248 -7.31 -8.50 10.93
CA GLY A 248 -7.95 -8.25 12.23
C GLY A 248 -9.47 -8.50 12.27
N VAL A 249 -10.03 -8.37 13.47
CA VAL A 249 -11.45 -8.68 13.75
C VAL A 249 -12.38 -7.58 13.23
N ASP A 250 -11.90 -6.33 13.17
CA ASP A 250 -12.74 -5.15 12.95
C ASP A 250 -12.84 -4.70 11.49
N THR A 251 -12.27 -5.44 10.52
CA THR A 251 -12.26 -5.13 9.07
C THR A 251 -11.69 -3.76 8.66
N ASP A 252 -11.26 -2.95 9.63
CA ASP A 252 -10.80 -1.58 9.41
C ASP A 252 -9.28 -1.50 9.14
N SER A 253 -8.55 -2.63 9.16
CA SER A 253 -7.17 -2.69 8.66
C SER A 253 -7.03 -3.69 7.51
N GLY A 254 -6.08 -3.46 6.62
CA GLY A 254 -5.86 -4.31 5.46
C GLY A 254 -5.09 -3.61 4.36
N TYR A 255 -5.14 -4.17 3.17
CA TYR A 255 -4.58 -3.53 1.99
C TYR A 255 -5.38 -3.83 0.73
N THR A 256 -5.19 -2.98 -0.28
CA THR A 256 -5.66 -3.21 -1.64
C THR A 256 -4.49 -3.03 -2.61
N VAL A 257 -4.60 -3.68 -3.77
CA VAL A 257 -3.58 -3.69 -4.81
C VAL A 257 -4.16 -3.05 -6.06
N PHE A 258 -3.43 -2.09 -6.62
CA PHE A 258 -3.71 -1.46 -7.90
C PHE A 258 -2.80 -2.11 -8.94
N THR A 259 -3.33 -3.07 -9.70
CA THR A 259 -2.61 -3.84 -10.73
C THR A 259 -2.74 -3.23 -12.13
N GLY A 260 -1.83 -3.65 -13.02
CA GLY A 260 -1.88 -3.41 -14.45
C GLY A 260 -1.25 -2.07 -14.90
N PRO A 261 -1.05 -1.88 -16.22
CA PRO A 261 -0.55 -0.62 -16.79
C PRO A 261 -1.58 0.48 -16.58
N ASN A 262 -1.40 1.34 -15.58
CA ASN A 262 -2.38 2.38 -15.30
C ASN A 262 -1.71 3.64 -14.77
N SER A 263 -2.38 4.76 -15.03
CA SER A 263 -2.12 5.99 -14.29
C SER A 263 -2.93 5.94 -13.00
N VAL A 264 -2.24 5.83 -11.86
CA VAL A 264 -2.85 5.88 -10.54
C VAL A 264 -2.41 7.17 -9.86
N ARG A 265 -3.38 7.95 -9.43
CA ARG A 265 -3.14 9.15 -8.63
C ARG A 265 -3.67 8.97 -7.23
N PHE A 266 -2.82 9.34 -6.27
CA PHE A 266 -3.13 9.35 -4.86
C PHE A 266 -3.23 10.79 -4.41
N PHE A 267 -4.40 11.17 -3.90
CA PHE A 267 -4.66 12.48 -3.31
C PHE A 267 -4.51 12.39 -1.81
N ASN A 268 -3.81 13.36 -1.24
CA ASN A 268 -3.60 13.49 0.19
C ASN A 268 -4.94 13.59 0.94
N HIS A 269 -4.90 13.47 2.27
CA HIS A 269 -6.05 13.79 3.09
C HIS A 269 -6.39 15.27 2.86
N GLY A 270 -7.53 15.56 2.24
CA GLY A 270 -7.80 16.91 1.75
C GLY A 270 -7.69 17.97 2.84
N GLU A 271 -7.07 19.10 2.53
CA GLU A 271 -7.19 20.30 3.36
C GLU A 271 -8.60 20.92 3.17
N LYS A 272 -8.99 21.84 4.07
CA LYS A 272 -10.31 22.48 3.98
C LYS A 272 -10.44 23.19 2.62
N CYS A 273 -11.55 22.95 1.91
CA CYS A 273 -11.89 23.55 0.61
C CYS A 273 -11.14 23.04 -0.64
N GLU A 274 -10.45 21.89 -0.58
CA GLU A 274 -9.93 21.27 -1.81
C GLU A 274 -11.04 20.65 -2.67
N ILE A 275 -10.87 20.75 -3.99
CA ILE A 275 -11.73 20.16 -5.00
C ILE A 275 -10.85 19.35 -5.94
N ILE A 276 -11.19 18.08 -6.17
CA ILE A 276 -10.59 17.27 -7.23
C ILE A 276 -11.51 17.34 -8.44
N GLU A 277 -11.04 17.91 -9.54
CA GLU A 277 -11.82 17.98 -10.77
C GLU A 277 -11.22 17.06 -11.83
N SER A 278 -12.05 16.61 -12.79
CA SER A 278 -11.56 16.13 -14.07
C SER A 278 -10.81 17.27 -14.76
N GLY A 279 -9.51 17.44 -14.46
CA GLY A 279 -8.67 18.45 -15.09
C GLY A 279 -8.42 18.16 -16.58
N GLU A 280 -7.35 18.70 -17.15
CA GLU A 280 -6.87 18.37 -18.52
C GLU A 280 -6.37 16.91 -18.68
N GLU A 281 -6.44 16.11 -17.62
CA GLU A 281 -6.15 14.69 -17.69
C GLU A 281 -7.13 13.96 -18.58
N ASN A 282 -6.60 12.93 -19.25
CA ASN A 282 -7.26 12.23 -20.34
C ASN A 282 -8.68 11.76 -19.95
N ILE A 283 -9.67 12.60 -20.25
CA ILE A 283 -11.08 12.36 -19.93
C ILE A 283 -11.61 11.15 -20.73
N SER A 284 -10.90 10.77 -21.81
CA SER A 284 -11.19 9.60 -22.64
C SER A 284 -10.98 8.25 -21.95
N LEU A 285 -10.47 8.23 -20.72
CA LEU A 285 -10.31 7.01 -19.92
C LEU A 285 -11.32 6.97 -18.78
N SER A 286 -11.82 5.78 -18.46
CA SER A 286 -12.68 5.57 -17.30
C SER A 286 -11.91 5.91 -16.03
N LYS A 287 -12.58 6.48 -15.03
CA LYS A 287 -11.99 6.71 -13.70
C LYS A 287 -12.60 5.76 -12.69
N TRP A 288 -11.75 5.04 -11.98
CA TRP A 288 -12.14 4.26 -10.81
C TRP A 288 -11.65 5.00 -9.57
N VAL A 289 -12.59 5.50 -8.78
CA VAL A 289 -12.32 6.33 -7.61
C VAL A 289 -12.55 5.51 -6.35
N THR A 290 -11.50 5.32 -5.56
CA THR A 290 -11.53 4.64 -4.27
C THR A 290 -11.44 5.67 -3.15
N PHE A 291 -12.31 5.56 -2.15
CA PHE A 291 -12.39 6.49 -1.02
C PHE A 291 -11.97 5.78 0.26
N PHE A 292 -10.94 6.28 0.92
CA PHE A 292 -10.45 5.81 2.22
C PHE A 292 -10.72 6.89 3.28
N GLY A 293 -11.13 6.48 4.47
CA GLY A 293 -11.47 7.41 5.55
C GLY A 293 -12.52 6.84 6.49
N ASP A 294 -12.98 7.67 7.42
CA ASP A 294 -14.10 7.36 8.31
C ASP A 294 -15.40 7.19 7.51
N LYS A 295 -16.06 6.05 7.67
CA LYS A 295 -17.33 5.68 7.01
C LYS A 295 -18.47 6.66 7.32
N SER A 296 -18.38 7.44 8.40
CA SER A 296 -19.35 8.49 8.75
C SER A 296 -19.26 9.73 7.85
N LYS A 297 -18.13 9.93 7.16
CA LYS A 297 -17.92 11.08 6.26
C LYS A 297 -18.82 10.97 5.04
N ASN A 298 -19.27 12.11 4.55
CA ASN A 298 -20.11 12.20 3.38
C ASN A 298 -19.42 13.07 2.31
N ILE A 299 -18.77 12.39 1.36
CA ILE A 299 -18.03 12.99 0.26
C ILE A 299 -19.01 13.30 -0.86
N LYS A 300 -18.88 14.49 -1.44
CA LYS A 300 -19.74 14.92 -2.53
C LYS A 300 -19.02 14.69 -3.86
N VAL A 301 -19.57 13.87 -4.72
CA VAL A 301 -19.10 13.68 -6.10
C VAL A 301 -20.13 14.28 -7.05
N ALA A 302 -19.83 15.42 -7.64
CA ALA A 302 -20.64 15.99 -8.70
C ALA A 302 -20.17 15.44 -10.05
N VAL A 303 -21.09 15.01 -10.90
CA VAL A 303 -20.83 14.52 -12.25
C VAL A 303 -21.70 15.27 -13.24
N LYS A 304 -21.15 15.57 -14.42
CA LYS A 304 -21.87 16.27 -15.47
C LYS A 304 -22.62 15.27 -16.34
N THR A 305 -23.94 15.35 -16.33
CA THR A 305 -24.83 14.52 -17.16
C THR A 305 -25.47 15.36 -18.26
N THR A 306 -26.27 14.74 -19.13
CA THR A 306 -27.08 15.44 -20.13
C THR A 306 -28.07 16.44 -19.52
N ASN A 307 -28.40 16.27 -18.22
CA ASN A 307 -29.31 17.13 -17.48
C ASN A 307 -28.56 18.16 -16.61
N GLY A 308 -27.25 18.35 -16.83
CA GLY A 308 -26.38 19.23 -16.06
C GLY A 308 -25.65 18.52 -14.92
N TRP A 309 -25.13 19.30 -13.97
CA TRP A 309 -24.42 18.77 -12.81
C TRP A 309 -25.37 18.06 -11.85
N GLN A 310 -25.07 16.79 -11.56
CA GLN A 310 -25.80 15.98 -10.59
C GLN A 310 -24.84 15.49 -9.51
N THR A 311 -25.36 15.30 -8.30
CA THR A 311 -24.55 14.98 -7.12
C THR A 311 -24.80 13.56 -6.64
N ILE A 312 -23.71 12.84 -6.38
CA ILE A 312 -23.66 11.54 -5.72
C ILE A 312 -22.98 11.75 -4.36
N PHE A 313 -23.61 11.26 -3.30
CA PHE A 313 -23.04 11.26 -1.96
C PHE A 313 -22.38 9.92 -1.69
N VAL A 314 -21.13 9.95 -1.23
CA VAL A 314 -20.27 8.78 -1.10
C VAL A 314 -19.70 8.71 0.32
N ASN A 315 -19.85 7.55 0.96
CA ASN A 315 -19.13 7.25 2.19
C ASN A 315 -17.81 6.54 1.85
N PRO A 316 -16.70 6.84 2.54
CA PRO A 316 -15.45 6.11 2.38
C PRO A 316 -15.63 4.60 2.56
N ASN A 317 -15.17 3.84 1.57
CA ASN A 317 -15.18 2.38 1.60
C ASN A 317 -14.09 1.85 0.65
N PRO A 318 -12.99 1.28 1.16
CA PRO A 318 -11.90 0.79 0.32
C PRO A 318 -12.26 -0.47 -0.49
N SER A 319 -13.43 -1.07 -0.22
CA SER A 319 -13.90 -2.30 -0.88
C SER A 319 -14.66 -2.04 -2.17
N ILE A 320 -14.93 -0.78 -2.51
CA ILE A 320 -15.67 -0.40 -3.71
C ILE A 320 -15.05 0.82 -4.39
N ASP A 321 -15.16 0.84 -5.71
CA ASP A 321 -14.84 1.98 -6.55
C ASP A 321 -16.13 2.64 -7.02
N LEU A 322 -16.16 3.97 -7.03
CA LEU A 322 -17.06 4.70 -7.91
C LEU A 322 -16.43 4.71 -9.31
N VAL A 323 -17.10 4.10 -10.27
CA VAL A 323 -16.71 4.11 -11.68
C VAL A 323 -17.37 5.29 -12.36
N ILE A 324 -16.56 6.16 -12.94
CA ILE A 324 -16.98 7.28 -13.77
C ILE A 324 -16.56 6.95 -15.21
N PRO A 325 -17.49 6.91 -16.18
CA PRO A 325 -17.17 6.51 -17.54
C PRO A 325 -16.30 7.57 -18.24
N PRO A 326 -15.70 7.22 -19.40
CA PRO A 326 -15.00 8.18 -20.24
C PRO A 326 -15.87 9.39 -20.58
N ASP A 327 -15.21 10.49 -20.90
CA ASP A 327 -15.80 11.74 -21.37
C ASP A 327 -16.81 12.37 -20.40
N THR A 328 -16.74 11.98 -19.12
CA THR A 328 -17.61 12.49 -18.05
C THR A 328 -16.82 13.43 -17.14
N GLU A 329 -17.23 14.70 -17.12
CA GLU A 329 -16.67 15.68 -16.17
C GLU A 329 -17.15 15.37 -14.75
N TYR A 330 -16.25 15.48 -13.77
CA TYR A 330 -16.56 15.25 -12.37
C TYR A 330 -15.84 16.22 -11.45
N ARG A 331 -16.39 16.39 -10.23
CA ARG A 331 -15.80 17.13 -9.12
C ARG A 331 -15.99 16.34 -7.84
N ILE A 332 -14.95 16.22 -7.03
CA ILE A 332 -15.00 15.62 -5.70
C ILE A 332 -14.74 16.72 -4.69
N GLU A 333 -15.66 16.87 -3.76
CA GLU A 333 -15.68 17.91 -2.73
C GLU A 333 -15.92 17.25 -1.36
N ASN A 334 -15.63 17.98 -0.27
CA ASN A 334 -15.88 17.54 1.12
C ASN A 334 -15.16 16.23 1.52
N PHE A 335 -13.95 16.01 1.01
CA PHE A 335 -13.12 14.84 1.33
C PHE A 335 -12.06 15.15 2.38
N GLN A 336 -12.28 16.12 3.27
CA GLN A 336 -11.32 16.41 4.34
C GLN A 336 -11.10 15.16 5.20
N GLU A 337 -9.85 14.93 5.58
CA GLU A 337 -9.44 13.74 6.36
C GLU A 337 -9.68 12.41 5.61
N CYS A 338 -10.02 12.44 4.33
CA CYS A 338 -10.19 11.26 3.49
C CYS A 338 -9.06 11.19 2.47
N PHE A 339 -8.53 9.98 2.26
CA PHE A 339 -7.53 9.69 1.24
C PHE A 339 -8.24 9.15 -0.01
N ILE A 340 -7.95 9.74 -1.18
CA ILE A 340 -8.63 9.38 -2.43
C ILE A 340 -7.62 8.81 -3.42
N VAL A 341 -8.01 7.72 -4.08
CA VAL A 341 -7.22 7.13 -5.16
C VAL A 341 -8.04 7.12 -6.44
N ILE A 342 -7.48 7.70 -7.51
CA ILE A 342 -8.07 7.71 -8.83
C ILE A 342 -7.20 6.88 -9.77
N LYS A 343 -7.74 5.79 -10.28
CA LYS A 343 -7.12 4.96 -11.32
C LYS A 343 -7.78 5.26 -12.66
N SER A 344 -6.98 5.63 -13.65
CA SER A 344 -7.45 5.74 -15.05
C SER A 344 -7.32 4.38 -15.75
N VAL A 345 -8.40 3.91 -16.37
CA VAL A 345 -8.51 2.58 -17.01
C VAL A 345 -9.07 2.67 -18.42
#